data_AF-A0A178HN93-F1
#
_entry.id   AF-A0A178HN93-F1
#
_cell.length_a   1.000
_cell.length_b   1.000
_cell.length_c   1.000
_cell.angle_alpha   90.00
_cell.angle_beta   90.00
_cell.angle_gamma   90.00
#
_symmetry.space_group_name_H-M   'P 1'
#
loop_
_entity.id
_entity.type
_entity.pdbx_description
1 polymer ?
#
loop_
_entity_poly.entity_id
_entity_poly.type
_entity_poly.pdbx_seq_one_letter_code
_entity_poly.pdbx_strand_id
1 'polypeptide(L)'
;MGSMVTIETKVLGTLDEIDAIAPAWRELEARCADPLSYFQSFDWCRNWVAQFSADGNHRPYIVTIWRGERLIALWPRMIVDMAGIRRLETLGAPHSQYCGVLVRRDGTAWPGIAKALLAAVRASRCDVTISRAVPEGSALAKLLADKPVVRGSDNIASMLDLSLFPSSEAYTAQLGKLQKRNRNRRRNHLARLGELHFEVIWPDHAEFGALVRQCTEMKRRWLAETGRFSSGFSMAGYEDFLASLGGNAARLSGACLSVLRAGERVVALELGFIRQRHYYAYIGGFDWDLRELSPGKVQMDLTVNWLIDKGGAGRRYRPGDPGARCRAGLRLAGPAGAADAAGLLWRLRHSLDLDAGARELCRARLCRIQHPLPAALSPAGAAGGLAQLLAVRAGLRARRQPDAGSACHRPGIGPRRR
;
A
#
# COMPACT_ATOMS: atom_id res chain seq x y z
N MET A 1 12.19 43.19 -11.03
CA MET A 1 12.21 42.58 -9.68
C MET A 1 11.10 41.55 -9.61
N GLY A 2 11.41 40.27 -9.83
CA GLY A 2 10.42 39.20 -9.73
C GLY A 2 10.05 38.99 -8.26
N SER A 3 8.79 39.23 -7.91
CA SER A 3 8.24 38.90 -6.58
C SER A 3 8.62 37.46 -6.25
N MET A 4 9.44 37.25 -5.22
CA MET A 4 9.72 35.90 -4.70
C MET A 4 8.41 35.37 -4.15
N VAL A 5 7.71 34.57 -4.95
CA VAL A 5 6.46 33.97 -4.51
C VAL A 5 6.79 33.01 -3.36
N THR A 6 6.50 33.44 -2.15
CA THR A 6 6.76 32.69 -0.92
C THR A 6 5.84 31.47 -0.85
N ILE A 7 6.41 30.32 -0.51
CA ILE A 7 5.64 29.12 -0.17
C ILE A 7 5.43 29.06 1.34
N GLU A 8 4.23 28.72 1.78
CA GLU A 8 3.87 28.57 3.19
C GLU A 8 3.65 27.08 3.49
N THR A 9 4.13 26.59 4.64
CA THR A 9 3.91 25.20 5.07
C THR A 9 3.01 25.19 6.31
N LYS A 10 1.93 24.42 6.27
CA LYS A 10 1.02 24.20 7.40
C LYS A 10 0.88 22.71 7.68
N VAL A 11 0.71 22.34 8.95
CA VAL A 11 0.45 20.95 9.36
C VAL A 11 -0.96 20.89 9.92
N LEU A 12 -1.78 19.97 9.40
CA LEU A 12 -3.12 19.70 9.92
C LEU A 12 -3.05 18.50 10.87
N GLY A 13 -3.65 18.64 12.04
CA GLY A 13 -3.63 17.67 13.13
C GLY A 13 -5.02 17.27 13.64
N THR A 14 -6.09 17.85 13.10
CA THR A 14 -7.47 17.57 13.52
C THR A 14 -8.39 17.31 12.33
N LEU A 15 -9.54 16.67 12.59
CA LEU A 15 -10.53 16.40 11.56
C LEU A 15 -11.15 17.70 11.02
N ASP A 16 -11.38 18.71 11.88
CA ASP A 16 -11.94 20.00 11.47
C ASP A 16 -10.99 20.76 10.52
N GLU A 17 -9.68 20.76 10.82
CA GLU A 17 -8.67 21.34 9.93
C GLU A 17 -8.60 20.63 8.57
N ILE A 18 -8.79 19.31 8.56
CA ILE A 18 -8.85 18.50 7.34
C ILE A 18 -10.09 18.90 6.54
N ASP A 19 -11.27 18.90 7.16
CA ASP A 19 -12.55 19.23 6.53
C ASP A 19 -12.55 20.67 5.97
N ALA A 20 -11.91 21.62 6.67
CA ALA A 20 -11.82 23.02 6.24
C ALA A 20 -11.10 23.21 4.89
N ILE A 21 -10.18 22.32 4.51
CA ILE A 21 -9.42 22.43 3.25
C ILE A 21 -9.94 21.50 2.14
N ALA A 22 -11.10 20.86 2.34
CA ALA A 22 -11.65 19.88 1.40
C ALA A 22 -11.69 20.37 -0.07
N PRO A 23 -12.11 21.63 -0.38
CA PRO A 23 -12.11 22.13 -1.75
C PRO A 23 -10.70 22.18 -2.37
N ALA A 24 -9.73 22.70 -1.63
CA ALA A 24 -8.35 22.84 -2.09
C ALA A 24 -7.65 21.48 -2.25
N TRP A 25 -7.91 20.53 -1.35
CA TRP A 25 -7.39 19.16 -1.45
C TRP A 25 -7.92 18.47 -2.72
N ARG A 26 -9.24 18.52 -2.95
CA ARG A 26 -9.88 17.93 -4.14
C ARG A 26 -9.41 18.59 -5.44
N GLU A 27 -9.15 19.89 -5.43
CA GLU A 27 -8.52 20.58 -6.58
C GLU A 27 -7.09 20.04 -6.83
N LEU A 28 -6.28 19.90 -5.78
CA LEU A 28 -4.93 19.34 -5.89
C LEU A 28 -4.95 17.91 -6.43
N GLU A 29 -5.89 17.07 -5.98
CA GLU A 29 -6.07 15.71 -6.50
C GLU A 29 -6.33 15.68 -8.01
N ALA A 30 -7.19 16.59 -8.49
CA ALA A 30 -7.50 16.68 -9.91
C ALA A 30 -6.31 17.14 -10.76
N ARG A 31 -5.34 17.83 -10.15
CA ARG A 31 -4.14 18.39 -10.80
C ARG A 31 -2.85 17.67 -10.41
N CYS A 32 -2.93 16.56 -9.69
CA CYS A 32 -1.77 15.83 -9.20
C CYS A 32 -0.95 15.24 -10.36
N ALA A 33 0.37 15.36 -10.26
CA ALA A 33 1.29 14.81 -11.25
C ALA A 33 1.34 13.29 -11.21
N ASP A 34 1.37 12.71 -10.01
CA ASP A 34 1.51 11.26 -9.79
C ASP A 34 0.16 10.55 -10.01
N PRO A 35 0.12 9.48 -10.84
CA PRO A 35 -1.11 8.76 -11.18
C PRO A 35 -1.64 7.86 -10.06
N LEU A 36 -0.76 7.38 -9.18
CA LEU A 36 -1.06 6.41 -8.13
C LEU A 36 -1.38 7.09 -6.79
N SER A 37 -2.47 7.86 -6.76
CA SER A 37 -2.76 8.84 -5.69
C SER A 37 -4.06 8.59 -4.89
N TYR A 38 -4.75 7.45 -5.10
CA TYR A 38 -6.04 7.19 -4.42
C TYR A 38 -5.96 7.24 -2.90
N PHE A 39 -4.91 6.63 -2.33
CA PHE A 39 -4.69 6.56 -0.89
C PHE A 39 -4.20 7.87 -0.26
N GLN A 40 -4.07 8.94 -1.07
CA GLN A 40 -3.80 10.30 -0.63
C GLN A 40 -5.00 11.24 -0.89
N SER A 41 -6.12 10.71 -1.37
CA SER A 41 -7.32 11.52 -1.59
C SER A 41 -7.96 11.96 -0.28
N PHE A 42 -8.65 13.09 -0.33
CA PHE A 42 -9.42 13.66 0.76
C PHE A 42 -10.36 12.63 1.34
N ASP A 43 -11.22 12.00 0.52
CA ASP A 43 -12.21 11.03 1.00
C ASP A 43 -11.54 9.84 1.73
N TRP A 44 -10.42 9.32 1.22
CA TRP A 44 -9.66 8.25 1.89
C TRP A 44 -9.09 8.72 3.23
N CYS A 45 -8.32 9.80 3.23
CA CYS A 45 -7.61 10.29 4.40
C CYS A 45 -8.57 10.78 5.49
N ARG A 46 -9.59 11.56 5.11
CA ARG A 46 -10.59 12.12 6.02
C ARG A 46 -11.41 11.03 6.69
N ASN A 47 -11.93 10.07 5.93
CA ASN A 47 -12.75 8.99 6.50
C ASN A 47 -11.91 8.05 7.36
N TRP A 48 -10.64 7.83 7.01
CA TRP A 48 -9.75 7.04 7.85
C TRP A 48 -9.48 7.73 9.19
N VAL A 49 -9.20 9.04 9.19
CA VAL A 49 -9.02 9.82 10.43
C VAL A 49 -10.29 9.79 11.28
N ALA A 50 -11.46 10.01 10.66
CA ALA A 50 -12.73 9.96 11.36
C ALA A 50 -13.00 8.60 12.04
N GLN A 51 -12.55 7.49 11.42
CA GLN A 51 -12.75 6.16 11.98
C GLN A 51 -11.72 5.78 13.06
N PHE A 52 -10.44 6.13 12.86
CA PHE A 52 -9.34 5.50 13.60
C PHE A 52 -8.51 6.44 14.48
N SER A 53 -8.70 7.76 14.38
CA SER A 53 -7.88 8.72 15.13
C SER A 53 -8.45 9.11 16.50
N ALA A 54 -9.67 8.66 16.84
CA ALA A 54 -10.35 9.03 18.08
C ALA A 54 -9.63 8.53 19.36
N ASP A 55 -8.85 7.45 19.25
CA ASP A 55 -8.11 6.87 20.37
C ASP A 55 -6.82 7.64 20.74
N GLY A 56 -6.43 8.63 19.92
CA GLY A 56 -5.21 9.41 20.09
C GLY A 56 -3.91 8.66 19.76
N ASN A 57 -3.97 7.37 19.41
CA ASN A 57 -2.82 6.57 18.99
C ASN A 57 -2.44 6.84 17.53
N HIS A 58 -3.43 7.22 16.72
CA HIS A 58 -3.25 7.53 15.30
C HIS A 58 -3.51 9.00 15.02
N ARG A 59 -2.53 9.87 15.27
CA ARG A 59 -2.72 11.32 15.13
C ARG A 59 -2.41 11.79 13.73
N PRO A 60 -3.32 12.45 13.00
CA PRO A 60 -3.00 12.96 11.68
C PRO A 60 -1.87 14.01 11.76
N TYR A 61 -1.02 14.01 10.74
CA TYR A 61 0.08 14.95 10.56
C TYR A 61 0.17 15.26 9.06
N ILE A 62 -0.79 16.01 8.55
CA ILE A 62 -0.91 16.25 7.11
C ILE A 62 -0.16 17.53 6.77
N VAL A 63 0.97 17.38 6.08
CA VAL A 63 1.79 18.52 5.65
C VAL A 63 1.17 19.10 4.39
N THR A 64 0.87 20.40 4.41
CA THR A 64 0.33 21.15 3.27
C THR A 64 1.29 22.26 2.89
N ILE A 65 1.46 22.49 1.60
CA ILE A 65 2.30 23.57 1.07
C ILE A 65 1.44 24.45 0.18
N TRP A 66 1.42 25.74 0.50
CA TRP A 66 0.57 26.74 -0.12
C TRP A 66 1.41 27.77 -0.86
N ARG A 67 0.81 28.35 -1.89
CA ARG A 67 1.34 29.48 -2.64
C ARG A 67 0.25 30.53 -2.75
N GLY A 68 0.25 31.49 -1.83
CA GLY A 68 -0.95 32.27 -1.52
C GLY A 68 -2.06 31.33 -1.06
N GLU A 69 -3.26 31.47 -1.61
CA GLU A 69 -4.41 30.61 -1.30
C GLU A 69 -4.40 29.26 -2.04
N ARG A 70 -3.40 29.01 -2.91
CA ARG A 70 -3.36 27.79 -3.71
C ARG A 70 -2.56 26.69 -3.04
N LEU A 71 -3.20 25.56 -2.77
CA LEU A 71 -2.52 24.35 -2.34
C LEU A 71 -1.70 23.76 -3.51
N ILE A 72 -0.38 23.63 -3.33
CA ILE A 72 0.54 23.15 -4.38
C ILE A 72 1.15 21.77 -4.09
N ALA A 73 1.21 21.37 -2.82
CA ALA A 73 1.57 20.02 -2.43
C ALA A 73 0.93 19.62 -1.10
N LEU A 74 0.71 18.33 -0.92
CA LEU A 74 0.13 17.76 0.29
C LEU A 74 0.69 16.37 0.56
N TRP A 75 1.19 16.12 1.76
CA TRP A 75 1.71 14.84 2.19
C TRP A 75 0.91 14.30 3.39
N PRO A 76 0.00 13.33 3.18
CA PRO A 76 -0.79 12.76 4.27
C PRO A 76 0.06 11.80 5.10
N ARG A 77 0.35 12.20 6.35
CA ARG A 77 1.05 11.36 7.34
C ARG A 77 0.22 11.25 8.61
N MET A 78 0.63 10.32 9.46
CA MET A 78 0.16 10.24 10.84
C MET A 78 1.32 9.93 11.77
N ILE A 79 1.19 10.36 13.01
CA ILE A 79 2.06 10.00 14.11
C ILE A 79 1.43 8.81 14.83
N VAL A 80 2.20 7.75 14.99
CA VAL A 80 1.82 6.54 15.73
C VAL A 80 2.85 6.32 16.84
N ASP A 81 2.37 6.17 18.08
CA ASP A 81 3.23 5.74 19.19
C ASP A 81 3.15 4.22 19.33
N MET A 82 4.30 3.55 19.34
CA MET A 82 4.35 2.09 19.50
C MET A 82 5.58 1.69 20.29
N ALA A 83 5.34 1.04 21.45
CA ALA A 83 6.40 0.58 22.36
C ALA A 83 7.41 1.69 22.74
N GLY A 84 6.92 2.90 23.01
CA GLY A 84 7.75 4.06 23.38
C GLY A 84 8.49 4.74 22.23
N ILE A 85 8.30 4.28 20.98
CA ILE A 85 8.87 4.91 19.78
C ILE A 85 7.77 5.68 19.06
N ARG A 86 8.01 6.96 18.77
CA ARG A 86 7.14 7.80 17.98
C ARG A 86 7.50 7.70 16.50
N ARG A 87 6.56 7.22 15.70
CA ARG A 87 6.76 6.96 14.27
C ARG A 87 5.92 7.92 13.45
N LEU A 88 6.53 8.58 12.48
CA LEU A 88 5.81 9.24 11.41
C LEU A 88 5.56 8.21 10.32
N GLU A 89 4.30 7.85 10.06
CA GLU A 89 3.89 6.84 9.07
C GLU A 89 2.99 7.45 7.98
N THR A 90 2.76 6.70 6.91
CA THR A 90 1.74 7.02 5.89
C THR A 90 0.36 7.07 6.55
N LEU A 91 -0.39 8.16 6.35
CA LEU A 91 -1.77 8.21 6.82
C LEU A 91 -2.58 7.08 6.18
N GLY A 92 -3.34 6.37 7.00
CA GLY A 92 -4.13 5.24 6.54
C GLY A 92 -3.43 3.89 6.63
N ALA A 93 -2.15 3.81 7.04
CA ALA A 93 -1.53 2.51 7.31
C ALA A 93 -2.26 1.78 8.47
N PRO A 94 -2.42 0.44 8.42
CA PRO A 94 -1.93 -0.48 7.40
C PRO A 94 -2.85 -0.63 6.17
N HIS A 95 -3.96 0.11 6.10
CA HIS A 95 -4.95 0.03 5.01
C HIS A 95 -4.48 0.67 3.70
N SER A 96 -3.69 1.76 3.75
CA SER A 96 -3.18 2.42 2.54
C SER A 96 -2.24 1.50 1.75
N GLN A 97 -2.57 1.21 0.48
CA GLN A 97 -1.74 0.34 -0.37
C GLN A 97 -0.48 1.04 -0.90
N TYR A 98 -0.57 2.33 -1.21
CA TYR A 98 0.56 3.13 -1.69
C TYR A 98 0.78 4.35 -0.81
N CYS A 99 2.06 4.64 -0.55
CA CYS A 99 2.47 5.88 0.08
C CYS A 99 2.88 6.89 -0.99
N GLY A 100 2.34 8.10 -0.91
CA GLY A 100 2.64 9.17 -1.86
C GLY A 100 2.56 10.56 -1.24
N VAL A 101 2.98 11.54 -2.04
CA VAL A 101 2.77 12.97 -1.81
C VAL A 101 2.03 13.51 -3.03
N LEU A 102 0.95 14.26 -2.81
CA LEU A 102 0.28 14.96 -3.89
C LEU A 102 1.10 16.20 -4.23
N VAL A 103 1.51 16.31 -5.49
CA VAL A 103 2.23 17.48 -6.00
C VAL A 103 1.53 17.95 -7.26
N ARG A 104 1.21 19.23 -7.29
CA ARG A 104 0.52 19.86 -8.41
C ARG A 104 1.43 19.86 -9.65
N ARG A 105 0.90 19.48 -10.81
CA ARG A 105 1.66 19.39 -12.08
C ARG A 105 2.15 20.75 -12.59
N ASP A 106 1.40 21.82 -12.36
CA ASP A 106 1.48 23.09 -13.09
C ASP A 106 1.96 24.28 -12.24
N GLY A 107 3.10 24.13 -11.57
CA GLY A 107 3.94 25.30 -11.31
C GLY A 107 4.26 25.59 -9.86
N THR A 108 5.21 24.84 -9.31
CA THR A 108 6.23 25.34 -8.37
C THR A 108 7.43 24.42 -8.54
N ALA A 109 8.66 24.95 -8.46
CA ALA A 109 9.86 24.16 -8.62
C ALA A 109 9.96 23.09 -7.50
N TRP A 110 10.11 21.83 -7.89
CA TRP A 110 10.23 20.68 -6.97
C TRP A 110 11.24 20.89 -5.83
N PRO A 111 12.43 21.50 -6.01
CA PRO A 111 13.38 21.69 -4.92
C PRO A 111 12.83 22.46 -3.71
N GLY A 112 12.01 23.48 -3.94
CA GLY A 112 11.39 24.27 -2.85
C GLY A 112 10.38 23.44 -2.07
N ILE A 113 9.53 22.69 -2.78
CA ILE A 113 8.56 21.76 -2.19
C ILE A 113 9.28 20.68 -1.39
N ALA A 114 10.29 20.03 -1.97
CA ALA A 114 11.07 18.98 -1.32
C ALA A 114 11.72 19.47 -0.02
N LYS A 115 12.33 20.66 -0.04
CA LYS A 115 12.93 21.28 1.16
C LYS A 115 11.89 21.51 2.25
N ALA A 116 10.72 22.04 1.91
CA ALA A 116 9.63 22.29 2.85
C ALA A 116 9.07 20.99 3.46
N LEU A 117 8.87 19.95 2.65
CA LEU A 117 8.42 18.63 3.12
C LEU A 117 9.44 18.00 4.09
N LEU A 118 10.73 18.05 3.78
CA LEU A 118 11.78 17.53 4.67
C LEU A 118 11.89 18.33 5.97
N ALA A 119 11.71 19.65 5.92
CA ALA A 119 11.65 20.49 7.12
C ALA A 119 10.46 20.12 8.01
N ALA A 120 9.28 19.89 7.42
CA ALA A 120 8.10 19.43 8.15
C ALA A 120 8.29 18.04 8.78
N VAL A 121 8.99 17.11 8.12
CA VAL A 121 9.35 15.82 8.73
C VAL A 121 10.23 16.02 9.96
N ARG A 122 11.25 16.88 9.89
CA ARG A 122 12.11 17.20 11.05
C ARG A 122 11.33 17.86 12.20
N ALA A 123 10.40 18.76 11.86
CA ALA A 123 9.56 19.45 12.83
C ALA A 123 8.59 18.53 13.57
N SER A 124 8.28 17.34 13.02
CA SER A 124 7.38 16.36 13.66
C SER A 124 7.91 15.81 14.99
N ARG A 125 9.22 15.92 15.24
CA ARG A 125 9.92 15.34 16.41
C ARG A 125 9.66 13.84 16.60
N CYS A 126 9.35 13.12 15.53
CA CYS A 126 9.27 11.66 15.56
C CYS A 126 10.67 11.05 15.53
N ASP A 127 10.84 9.91 16.21
CA ASP A 127 12.10 9.19 16.26
C ASP A 127 12.46 8.55 14.92
N VAL A 128 11.43 8.11 14.18
CA VAL A 128 11.58 7.45 12.89
C VAL A 128 10.47 7.84 11.92
N THR A 129 10.82 7.93 10.64
CA THR A 129 9.87 8.09 9.53
C THR A 129 9.83 6.81 8.71
N ILE A 130 8.65 6.21 8.57
CA ILE A 130 8.46 4.98 7.79
C ILE A 130 7.58 5.29 6.59
N SER A 131 8.03 4.93 5.40
CA SER A 131 7.28 5.05 4.14
C SER A 131 7.30 3.69 3.45
N ARG A 132 6.16 2.99 3.45
CA ARG A 132 6.02 1.66 2.83
C ARG A 132 5.34 1.80 1.48
N ALA A 133 5.65 0.90 0.55
CA ALA A 133 5.00 0.83 -0.77
C ALA A 133 4.97 2.20 -1.49
N VAL A 134 6.14 2.83 -1.61
CA VAL A 134 6.32 4.06 -2.39
C VAL A 134 6.40 3.68 -3.87
N PRO A 135 5.49 4.17 -4.74
CA PRO A 135 5.56 3.85 -6.16
C PRO A 135 6.84 4.38 -6.79
N GLU A 136 7.49 3.55 -7.61
CA GLU A 136 8.67 3.95 -8.37
C GLU A 136 8.35 5.14 -9.29
N GLY A 137 9.29 6.08 -9.42
CA GLY A 137 9.14 7.28 -10.25
C GLY A 137 8.23 8.38 -9.68
N SER A 138 7.53 8.12 -8.56
CA SER A 138 6.69 9.12 -7.89
C SER A 138 7.50 10.31 -7.33
N ALA A 139 6.82 11.42 -7.06
CA ALA A 139 7.43 12.55 -6.36
C ALA A 139 8.01 12.15 -5.00
N LEU A 140 7.35 11.22 -4.29
CA LEU A 140 7.87 10.71 -3.02
C LEU A 140 9.13 9.86 -3.22
N ALA A 141 9.19 9.02 -4.25
CA ALA A 141 10.41 8.26 -4.57
C ALA A 141 11.60 9.19 -4.82
N LYS A 142 11.38 10.31 -5.54
CA LYS A 142 12.41 11.34 -5.75
C LYS A 142 12.84 12.02 -4.45
N LEU A 143 11.89 12.27 -3.54
CA LEU A 143 12.17 12.87 -2.23
C LEU A 143 13.03 11.97 -1.33
N LEU A 144 12.88 10.65 -1.49
CA LEU A 144 13.52 9.63 -0.65
C LEU A 144 14.74 8.97 -1.31
N ALA A 145 15.18 9.45 -2.48
CA ALA A 145 16.22 8.80 -3.27
C ALA A 145 17.57 8.64 -2.53
N ASP A 146 17.87 9.53 -1.60
CA ASP A 146 19.09 9.52 -0.77
C ASP A 146 18.89 8.85 0.60
N LYS A 147 17.73 8.24 0.85
CA LYS A 147 17.38 7.62 2.14
C LYS A 147 17.61 6.11 2.13
N PRO A 148 17.97 5.51 3.28
CA PRO A 148 18.19 4.08 3.37
C PRO A 148 16.89 3.31 3.08
N VAL A 149 17.02 2.26 2.27
CA VAL A 149 15.95 1.29 2.03
C VAL A 149 16.11 0.11 2.98
N VAL A 150 15.01 -0.32 3.59
CA VAL A 150 15.01 -1.50 4.46
C VAL A 150 15.21 -2.75 3.59
N ARG A 151 16.29 -3.50 3.81
CA ARG A 151 16.57 -4.72 3.03
C ARG A 151 15.42 -5.71 3.13
N GLY A 152 15.05 -6.32 2.00
CA GLY A 152 13.94 -7.29 1.94
C GLY A 152 12.55 -6.67 2.01
N SER A 153 12.45 -5.33 1.97
CA SER A 153 11.16 -4.63 1.82
C SER A 153 10.77 -4.39 0.35
N ASP A 154 11.60 -4.83 -0.59
CA ASP A 154 11.34 -4.75 -2.02
C ASP A 154 10.07 -5.51 -2.37
N ASN A 155 9.22 -4.88 -3.17
CA ASN A 155 7.96 -5.46 -3.59
C ASN A 155 7.61 -5.00 -5.00
N ILE A 156 6.99 -5.90 -5.77
CA ILE A 156 6.57 -5.63 -7.15
C ILE A 156 5.04 -5.59 -7.18
N ALA A 157 4.49 -4.52 -7.73
CA ALA A 157 3.07 -4.44 -8.04
C ALA A 157 2.83 -4.97 -9.46
N SER A 158 1.84 -5.85 -9.63
CA SER A 158 1.39 -6.28 -10.95
C SER A 158 0.48 -5.21 -11.55
N MET A 159 0.84 -4.70 -12.72
CA MET A 159 0.04 -3.75 -13.47
C MET A 159 -0.33 -4.32 -14.84
N LEU A 160 -1.62 -4.26 -15.18
CA LEU A 160 -2.13 -4.59 -16.50
C LEU A 160 -2.56 -3.30 -17.20
N ASP A 161 -1.92 -3.00 -18.32
CA ASP A 161 -2.29 -1.85 -19.14
C ASP A 161 -3.48 -2.20 -20.04
N LEU A 162 -4.68 -1.79 -19.63
CA LEU A 162 -5.90 -2.08 -20.39
C LEU A 162 -6.00 -1.23 -21.66
N SER A 163 -5.16 -0.19 -21.83
CA SER A 163 -5.18 0.62 -23.04
C SER A 163 -4.74 -0.11 -24.30
N LEU A 164 -4.03 -1.22 -24.11
CA LEU A 164 -3.59 -2.12 -25.16
C LEU A 164 -4.74 -2.90 -25.81
N PHE A 165 -5.93 -2.92 -25.19
CA PHE A 165 -7.07 -3.68 -25.68
C PHE A 165 -8.21 -2.73 -26.10
N PRO A 166 -8.69 -2.82 -27.35
CA PRO A 166 -9.80 -1.99 -27.83
C PRO A 166 -11.16 -2.42 -27.28
N SER A 167 -11.33 -3.70 -26.93
CA SER A 167 -12.54 -4.29 -26.35
C SER A 167 -12.19 -5.53 -25.50
N SER A 168 -13.11 -5.96 -24.65
CA SER A 168 -12.97 -7.19 -23.87
C SER A 168 -12.86 -8.45 -24.75
N GLU A 169 -13.52 -8.43 -25.91
CA GLU A 169 -13.39 -9.46 -26.93
C GLU A 169 -11.96 -9.53 -27.48
N ALA A 170 -11.38 -8.38 -27.85
CA ALA A 170 -10.00 -8.31 -28.34
C ALA A 170 -8.99 -8.75 -27.28
N TYR A 171 -9.21 -8.39 -26.01
CA TYR A 171 -8.43 -8.91 -24.89
C TYR A 171 -8.53 -10.44 -24.79
N THR A 172 -9.75 -10.96 -24.83
CA THR A 172 -10.00 -12.40 -24.74
C THR A 172 -9.38 -13.14 -25.92
N ALA A 173 -9.42 -12.58 -27.13
CA ALA A 173 -8.85 -13.17 -28.34
C ALA A 173 -7.34 -13.38 -28.23
N GLN A 174 -6.61 -12.48 -27.57
CA GLN A 174 -5.16 -12.57 -27.38
C GLN A 174 -4.72 -13.61 -26.34
N LEU A 175 -5.64 -14.17 -25.54
CA LEU A 175 -5.31 -15.20 -24.57
C LEU A 175 -4.92 -16.51 -25.25
N GLY A 176 -3.98 -17.23 -24.65
CA GLY A 176 -3.58 -18.56 -25.11
C GLY A 176 -4.71 -19.59 -25.01
N LYS A 177 -4.67 -20.65 -25.83
CA LYS A 177 -5.68 -21.73 -25.84
C LYS A 177 -5.94 -22.31 -24.44
N LEU A 178 -4.86 -22.59 -23.69
CA LEU A 178 -4.93 -23.12 -22.33
C LEU A 178 -5.63 -22.16 -21.36
N GLN A 179 -5.32 -20.86 -21.43
CA GLN A 179 -5.91 -19.83 -20.58
C GLN A 179 -7.41 -19.72 -20.85
N LYS A 180 -7.83 -19.65 -22.13
CA LYS A 180 -9.25 -19.64 -22.53
C LYS A 180 -9.99 -20.85 -21.99
N ARG A 181 -9.42 -22.06 -22.17
CA ARG A 181 -10.00 -23.31 -21.65
C ARG A 181 -10.18 -23.27 -20.13
N ASN A 182 -9.16 -22.85 -19.40
CA ASN A 182 -9.19 -22.80 -17.94
C ASN A 182 -10.21 -21.77 -17.41
N ARG A 183 -10.32 -20.60 -18.06
CA ARG A 183 -11.32 -19.58 -17.75
C ARG A 183 -12.74 -20.10 -17.98
N ASN A 184 -13.00 -20.66 -19.16
CA ASN A 184 -14.29 -21.25 -19.51
C ASN A 184 -14.68 -22.39 -18.56
N ARG A 185 -13.74 -23.26 -18.20
CA ARG A 185 -13.98 -24.35 -17.22
C ARG A 185 -14.46 -23.80 -15.87
N ARG A 186 -13.76 -22.82 -15.30
CA ARG A 186 -14.13 -22.22 -14.00
C ARG A 186 -15.51 -21.57 -14.07
N ARG A 187 -15.77 -20.79 -15.13
CA ARG A 187 -17.08 -20.15 -15.36
C ARG A 187 -18.19 -21.19 -15.45
N ASN A 188 -18.01 -22.24 -16.25
CA ASN A 188 -19.01 -23.28 -16.43
C ASN A 188 -19.25 -24.07 -15.14
N HIS A 189 -18.22 -24.30 -14.31
CA HIS A 189 -18.39 -24.96 -13.03
C HIS A 189 -19.20 -24.12 -12.04
N LEU A 190 -18.94 -22.81 -11.95
CA LEU A 190 -19.74 -21.93 -11.11
C LEU A 190 -21.18 -21.80 -11.61
N ALA A 191 -21.39 -21.77 -12.93
CA ALA A 191 -22.72 -21.69 -13.53
C ALA A 191 -23.62 -22.91 -13.23
N ARG A 192 -23.06 -24.03 -12.73
CA ARG A 192 -23.85 -25.17 -12.24
C ARG A 192 -24.58 -24.88 -10.92
N LEU A 193 -24.16 -23.85 -10.19
CA LEU A 193 -24.79 -23.41 -8.94
C LEU A 193 -25.99 -22.47 -9.19
N GLY A 194 -26.12 -21.95 -10.42
CA GLY A 194 -27.13 -20.98 -10.83
C GLY A 194 -26.62 -20.08 -11.95
N GLU A 195 -27.51 -19.30 -12.56
CA GLU A 195 -27.14 -18.30 -13.56
C GLU A 195 -26.12 -17.31 -12.97
N LEU A 196 -25.04 -17.03 -13.71
CA LEU A 196 -24.01 -16.11 -13.26
C LEU A 196 -24.40 -14.67 -13.58
N HIS A 197 -24.61 -13.87 -12.54
CA HIS A 197 -24.84 -12.43 -12.67
C HIS A 197 -23.60 -11.67 -12.21
N PHE A 198 -23.08 -10.79 -13.06
CA PHE A 198 -21.95 -9.91 -12.74
C PHE A 198 -22.34 -8.46 -12.91
N GLU A 199 -22.03 -7.66 -11.89
CA GLU A 199 -22.28 -6.23 -11.90
C GLU A 199 -21.18 -5.48 -11.15
N VAL A 200 -21.07 -4.18 -11.43
CA VAL A 200 -20.25 -3.26 -10.66
C VAL A 200 -21.17 -2.22 -10.04
N ILE A 201 -21.29 -2.27 -8.73
CA ILE A 201 -22.11 -1.34 -7.95
C ILE A 201 -21.25 -0.24 -7.32
N TRP A 202 -21.91 0.84 -6.91
CA TRP A 202 -21.30 2.07 -6.41
C TRP A 202 -21.91 2.44 -5.05
N PRO A 203 -21.32 3.40 -4.29
CA PRO A 203 -21.77 3.72 -2.94
C PRO A 203 -23.22 4.22 -2.81
N ASP A 204 -23.84 4.67 -3.89
CA ASP A 204 -25.26 5.03 -3.96
C ASP A 204 -26.20 3.82 -4.08
N HIS A 205 -25.67 2.63 -4.37
CA HIS A 205 -26.44 1.38 -4.39
C HIS A 205 -26.83 0.95 -2.98
N ALA A 206 -28.10 0.60 -2.76
CA ALA A 206 -28.65 0.28 -1.44
C ALA A 206 -27.89 -0.86 -0.72
N GLU A 207 -27.42 -1.86 -1.46
CA GLU A 207 -26.65 -2.98 -0.90
C GLU A 207 -25.15 -2.72 -0.71
N PHE A 208 -24.61 -1.57 -1.15
CA PHE A 208 -23.15 -1.36 -1.22
C PHE A 208 -22.47 -1.61 0.13
N GLY A 209 -22.93 -0.97 1.19
CA GLY A 209 -22.33 -1.13 2.53
C GLY A 209 -22.46 -2.55 3.08
N ALA A 210 -23.59 -3.23 2.82
CA ALA A 210 -23.81 -4.61 3.24
C ALA A 210 -22.87 -5.58 2.51
N LEU A 211 -22.69 -5.41 1.20
CA LEU A 211 -21.79 -6.24 0.40
C LEU A 211 -20.32 -5.94 0.68
N VAL A 212 -19.94 -4.70 1.01
CA VAL A 212 -18.58 -4.39 1.50
C VAL A 212 -18.29 -5.14 2.80
N ARG A 213 -19.22 -5.15 3.76
CA ARG A 213 -19.13 -5.95 5.00
C ARG A 213 -19.04 -7.44 4.72
N GLN A 214 -19.81 -7.95 3.76
CA GLN A 214 -19.73 -9.35 3.35
C GLN A 214 -18.36 -9.68 2.73
N CYS A 215 -17.80 -8.77 1.92
CA CYS A 215 -16.48 -8.93 1.31
C CYS A 215 -15.37 -9.02 2.36
N THR A 216 -15.41 -8.15 3.37
CA THR A 216 -14.43 -8.18 4.47
C THR A 216 -14.56 -9.46 5.29
N GLU A 217 -15.77 -9.94 5.54
CA GLU A 217 -16.00 -11.20 6.25
C GLU A 217 -15.48 -12.42 5.47
N MET A 218 -15.78 -12.51 4.17
CA MET A 218 -15.21 -13.52 3.29
C MET A 218 -13.67 -13.51 3.34
N LYS A 219 -13.06 -12.31 3.39
CA LYS A 219 -11.62 -12.17 3.49
C LYS A 219 -11.07 -12.57 4.87
N ARG A 220 -11.77 -12.27 5.97
CA ARG A 220 -11.43 -12.73 7.32
C ARG A 220 -11.47 -14.25 7.43
N ARG A 221 -12.52 -14.88 6.91
CA ARG A 221 -12.62 -16.35 6.82
C ARG A 221 -11.43 -16.93 6.05
N TRP A 222 -11.11 -16.38 4.88
CA TRP A 222 -9.94 -16.78 4.10
C TRP A 222 -8.62 -16.65 4.87
N LEU A 223 -8.44 -15.56 5.65
CA LEU A 223 -7.25 -15.36 6.48
C LEU A 223 -7.14 -16.45 7.57
N ALA A 224 -8.24 -16.72 8.28
CA ALA A 224 -8.31 -17.75 9.31
C ALA A 224 -8.00 -19.15 8.75
N GLU A 225 -8.68 -19.53 7.68
CA GLU A 225 -8.56 -20.86 7.05
C GLU A 225 -7.19 -21.10 6.42
N THR A 226 -6.47 -20.03 6.06
CA THR A 226 -5.10 -20.11 5.51
C THR A 226 -4.00 -19.86 6.53
N GLY A 227 -4.35 -19.66 7.81
CA GLY A 227 -3.39 -19.37 8.88
C GLY A 227 -2.63 -18.06 8.67
N ARG A 228 -3.22 -17.07 7.99
CA ARG A 228 -2.59 -15.79 7.66
C ARG A 228 -3.10 -14.69 8.59
N PHE A 229 -2.17 -13.87 9.07
CA PHE A 229 -2.48 -12.72 9.91
C PHE A 229 -2.45 -11.41 9.11
N SER A 230 -3.36 -10.48 9.43
CA SER A 230 -3.34 -9.12 8.89
C SER A 230 -3.77 -8.13 9.96
N SER A 231 -2.85 -7.25 10.37
CA SER A 231 -3.14 -6.23 11.39
C SER A 231 -4.27 -5.29 11.00
N GLY A 232 -4.43 -4.98 9.70
CA GLY A 232 -5.52 -4.14 9.22
C GLY A 232 -6.90 -4.77 9.40
N PHE A 233 -7.04 -6.05 9.08
CA PHE A 233 -8.32 -6.77 9.26
C PHE A 233 -8.70 -6.98 10.74
N SER A 234 -7.74 -6.81 11.66
CA SER A 234 -7.96 -6.83 13.11
C SER A 234 -8.41 -5.49 13.68
N MET A 235 -8.35 -4.39 12.92
CA MET A 235 -8.83 -3.08 13.39
C MET A 235 -10.37 -3.03 13.35
N ALA A 236 -10.99 -2.72 14.48
CA ALA A 236 -12.43 -2.57 14.58
C ALA A 236 -12.93 -1.40 13.73
N GLY A 237 -14.06 -1.59 13.03
CA GLY A 237 -14.67 -0.56 12.17
C GLY A 237 -14.00 -0.41 10.80
N TYR A 238 -13.15 -1.36 10.39
CA TYR A 238 -12.54 -1.35 9.05
C TYR A 238 -13.57 -1.44 7.93
N GLU A 239 -14.54 -2.33 8.07
CA GLU A 239 -15.66 -2.48 7.15
C GLU A 239 -16.52 -1.22 7.05
N ASP A 240 -16.73 -0.51 8.16
CA ASP A 240 -17.52 0.73 8.19
C ASP A 240 -16.76 1.87 7.52
N PHE A 241 -15.44 1.96 7.77
CA PHE A 241 -14.56 2.86 7.01
C PHE A 241 -14.67 2.60 5.51
N LEU A 242 -14.58 1.34 5.06
CA LEU A 242 -14.67 1.02 3.64
C LEU A 242 -16.05 1.31 3.05
N ALA A 243 -17.12 1.03 3.80
CA ALA A 243 -18.48 1.32 3.40
C ALA A 243 -18.77 2.84 3.32
N SER A 244 -18.01 3.66 4.04
CA SER A 244 -18.14 5.13 4.02
C SER A 244 -17.50 5.80 2.79
N LEU A 245 -16.70 5.07 2.02
CA LEU A 245 -15.92 5.66 0.92
C LEU A 245 -16.82 6.12 -0.23
N GLY A 246 -16.54 7.32 -0.74
CA GLY A 246 -17.28 7.92 -1.85
C GLY A 246 -16.96 7.31 -3.21
N GLY A 247 -17.92 7.40 -4.13
CA GLY A 247 -17.82 6.87 -5.49
C GLY A 247 -18.87 7.49 -6.40
N ASN A 248 -18.60 7.50 -7.71
CA ASN A 248 -19.51 8.05 -8.71
C ASN A 248 -19.45 7.24 -10.01
N ALA A 249 -20.54 6.54 -10.31
CA ALA A 249 -20.69 5.71 -11.50
C ALA A 249 -20.56 6.52 -12.80
N ALA A 250 -21.21 7.68 -12.86
CA ALA A 250 -21.23 8.53 -14.05
C ALA A 250 -19.84 9.10 -14.39
N ARG A 251 -18.95 9.27 -13.41
CA ARG A 251 -17.56 9.74 -13.60
C ARG A 251 -16.54 8.62 -13.66
N LEU A 252 -16.95 7.38 -13.34
CA LEU A 252 -16.07 6.23 -13.12
C LEU A 252 -14.92 6.62 -12.17
N SER A 253 -15.27 7.08 -10.96
CA SER A 253 -14.28 7.56 -9.98
C SER A 253 -14.68 7.26 -8.55
N GLY A 254 -13.72 6.95 -7.69
CA GLY A 254 -13.96 6.60 -6.29
C GLY A 254 -14.06 5.09 -6.08
N ALA A 255 -14.70 4.68 -4.98
CA ALA A 255 -14.95 3.28 -4.66
C ALA A 255 -16.02 2.67 -5.56
N CYS A 256 -15.82 1.41 -5.92
CA CYS A 256 -16.81 0.56 -6.58
C CYS A 256 -16.62 -0.89 -6.14
N LEU A 257 -17.69 -1.67 -6.20
CA LEU A 257 -17.69 -3.08 -5.79
C LEU A 257 -18.10 -3.95 -6.96
N SER A 258 -17.21 -4.86 -7.35
CA SER A 258 -17.50 -5.87 -8.37
C SER A 258 -18.14 -7.07 -7.70
N VAL A 259 -19.36 -7.41 -8.10
CA VAL A 259 -20.20 -8.43 -7.48
C VAL A 259 -20.43 -9.56 -8.48
N LEU A 260 -20.15 -10.80 -8.06
CA LEU A 260 -20.47 -12.00 -8.81
C LEU A 260 -21.43 -12.86 -7.99
N ARG A 261 -22.62 -13.11 -8.56
CA ARG A 261 -23.64 -14.01 -8.01
C ARG A 261 -23.79 -15.26 -8.89
N ALA A 262 -24.19 -16.36 -8.26
CA ALA A 262 -24.66 -17.58 -8.93
C ALA A 262 -26.07 -17.87 -8.42
N GLY A 263 -27.09 -17.60 -9.24
CA GLY A 263 -28.45 -17.37 -8.75
C GLY A 263 -28.44 -16.21 -7.75
N GLU A 264 -29.11 -16.39 -6.60
CA GLU A 264 -29.15 -15.38 -5.52
C GLU A 264 -27.87 -15.32 -4.67
N ARG A 265 -27.02 -16.35 -4.73
CA ARG A 265 -25.85 -16.49 -3.85
C ARG A 265 -24.71 -15.61 -4.34
N VAL A 266 -24.21 -14.71 -3.49
CA VAL A 266 -22.96 -13.99 -3.72
C VAL A 266 -21.79 -14.96 -3.59
N VAL A 267 -21.04 -15.17 -4.68
CA VAL A 267 -19.92 -16.12 -4.71
C VAL A 267 -18.54 -15.45 -4.68
N ALA A 268 -18.44 -14.20 -5.16
CA ALA A 268 -17.22 -13.40 -5.05
C ALA A 268 -17.53 -11.90 -5.11
N LEU A 269 -16.68 -11.13 -4.43
CA LEU A 269 -16.74 -9.68 -4.30
C LEU A 269 -15.32 -9.11 -4.44
N GLU A 270 -15.18 -7.97 -5.11
CA GLU A 270 -13.94 -7.19 -5.08
C GLU A 270 -14.25 -5.71 -4.88
N LEU A 271 -13.81 -5.17 -3.74
CA LEU A 271 -13.77 -3.74 -3.53
C LEU A 271 -12.55 -3.19 -4.27
N GLY A 272 -12.82 -2.26 -5.18
CA GLY A 272 -11.80 -1.57 -5.93
C GLY A 272 -12.00 -0.06 -5.93
N PHE A 273 -11.02 0.63 -6.47
CA PHE A 273 -11.03 2.09 -6.58
C PHE A 273 -10.70 2.51 -7.99
N ILE A 274 -11.34 3.56 -8.51
CA ILE A 274 -10.98 4.18 -9.78
C ILE A 274 -10.55 5.62 -9.54
N ARG A 275 -9.33 5.96 -9.94
CA ARG A 275 -8.84 7.34 -9.90
C ARG A 275 -7.75 7.57 -10.92
N GLN A 276 -7.79 8.75 -11.56
CA GLN A 276 -6.79 9.15 -12.56
C GLN A 276 -6.49 8.00 -13.52
N ARG A 277 -7.56 7.35 -14.00
CA ARG A 277 -7.48 6.29 -15.01
C ARG A 277 -6.74 5.05 -14.53
N HIS A 278 -6.70 4.82 -13.23
CA HIS A 278 -6.17 3.61 -12.64
C HIS A 278 -7.28 2.93 -11.85
N TYR A 279 -7.42 1.63 -12.06
CA TYR A 279 -8.22 0.76 -11.20
C TYR A 279 -7.30 0.10 -10.18
N TYR A 280 -7.65 0.17 -8.90
CA TYR A 280 -6.93 -0.45 -7.81
C TYR A 280 -7.77 -1.63 -7.32
N ALA A 281 -7.33 -2.86 -7.59
CA ALA A 281 -7.93 -4.03 -6.97
C ALA A 281 -7.46 -4.09 -5.51
N TYR A 282 -8.36 -3.82 -4.57
CA TYR A 282 -7.99 -3.56 -3.18
C TYR A 282 -8.29 -4.74 -2.25
N ILE A 283 -9.55 -5.14 -2.13
CA ILE A 283 -9.95 -6.30 -1.31
C ILE A 283 -10.81 -7.22 -2.15
N GLY A 284 -10.32 -8.44 -2.37
CA GLY A 284 -11.12 -9.55 -2.90
C GLY A 284 -11.57 -10.49 -1.79
N GLY A 285 -12.87 -10.76 -1.74
CA GLY A 285 -13.51 -11.77 -0.90
C GLY A 285 -14.23 -12.79 -1.78
N PHE A 286 -14.25 -14.05 -1.35
CA PHE A 286 -15.06 -15.05 -2.03
C PHE A 286 -15.61 -16.07 -1.03
N ASP A 287 -16.67 -16.75 -1.45
CA ASP A 287 -17.29 -17.79 -0.65
C ASP A 287 -16.32 -18.99 -0.49
N TRP A 288 -15.79 -19.17 0.72
CA TRP A 288 -14.79 -20.18 1.02
C TRP A 288 -15.26 -21.62 0.75
N ASP A 289 -16.56 -21.87 0.83
CA ASP A 289 -17.13 -23.19 0.56
C ASP A 289 -17.04 -23.53 -0.94
N LEU A 290 -16.85 -22.52 -1.80
CA LEU A 290 -16.66 -22.64 -3.24
C LEU A 290 -15.20 -22.52 -3.69
N ARG A 291 -14.21 -22.56 -2.77
CA ARG A 291 -12.79 -22.31 -3.06
C ARG A 291 -12.23 -23.14 -4.22
N GLU A 292 -12.64 -24.41 -4.34
CA GLU A 292 -12.19 -25.32 -5.41
C GLU A 292 -12.65 -24.87 -6.81
N LEU A 293 -13.72 -24.08 -6.88
CA LEU A 293 -14.27 -23.54 -8.12
C LEU A 293 -13.59 -22.23 -8.55
N SER A 294 -12.71 -21.67 -7.70
CA SER A 294 -12.00 -20.41 -7.94
C SER A 294 -12.90 -19.21 -8.30
N PRO A 295 -13.98 -18.91 -7.55
CA PRO A 295 -14.91 -17.81 -7.85
C PRO A 295 -14.22 -16.45 -8.01
N GLY A 296 -13.25 -16.13 -7.14
CA GLY A 296 -12.50 -14.87 -7.26
C GLY A 296 -11.74 -14.70 -8.58
N LYS A 297 -11.28 -15.79 -9.22
CA LYS A 297 -10.63 -15.69 -10.54
C LYS A 297 -11.64 -15.34 -11.64
N VAL A 298 -12.87 -15.87 -11.54
CA VAL A 298 -13.94 -15.57 -12.50
C VAL A 298 -14.41 -14.13 -12.33
N GLN A 299 -14.62 -13.68 -11.10
CA GLN A 299 -14.99 -12.29 -10.81
C GLN A 299 -13.91 -11.30 -11.28
N MET A 300 -12.63 -11.57 -11.01
CA MET A 300 -11.51 -10.74 -11.49
C MET A 300 -11.47 -10.67 -13.02
N ASP A 301 -11.63 -11.81 -13.71
CA ASP A 301 -11.66 -11.85 -15.18
C ASP A 301 -12.82 -11.01 -15.75
N LEU A 302 -14.00 -11.07 -15.14
CA LEU A 302 -15.18 -10.27 -15.52
C LEU A 302 -14.97 -8.77 -15.25
N THR A 303 -14.29 -8.43 -14.16
CA THR A 303 -13.95 -7.05 -13.81
C THR A 303 -12.98 -6.43 -14.81
N VAL A 304 -11.96 -7.20 -15.25
CA VAL A 304 -11.04 -6.76 -16.31
C VAL A 304 -11.81 -6.49 -17.61
N ASN A 305 -12.71 -7.38 -18.01
CA ASN A 305 -13.52 -7.19 -19.21
C ASN A 305 -14.40 -5.93 -19.10
N TRP A 306 -15.09 -5.76 -17.96
CA TRP A 306 -15.91 -4.58 -17.70
C TRP A 306 -15.11 -3.28 -17.76
N LEU A 307 -13.90 -3.25 -17.18
CA LEU A 307 -13.02 -2.08 -17.21
C LEU A 307 -12.57 -1.74 -18.64
N ILE A 308 -12.29 -2.73 -19.47
CA ILE A 308 -11.92 -2.52 -20.88
C ILE A 308 -13.11 -1.91 -21.63
N ASP A 309 -14.30 -2.47 -21.48
CA ASP A 309 -15.47 -2.04 -22.24
C ASP A 309 -15.96 -0.66 -21.79
N LYS A 310 -16.00 -0.38 -20.48
CA LYS A 310 -16.33 0.95 -19.94
C LYS A 310 -15.23 1.99 -20.20
N GLY A 311 -13.98 1.55 -20.29
CA GLY A 311 -12.84 2.40 -20.67
C GLY A 311 -12.78 2.70 -22.17
N GLY A 312 -13.35 1.84 -23.03
CA GLY A 312 -13.41 1.99 -24.48
C GLY A 312 -14.65 2.74 -25.00
N ALA A 313 -15.77 2.71 -24.26
CA ALA A 313 -17.01 3.38 -24.62
C ALA A 313 -16.94 4.92 -24.40
N GLY A 314 -16.43 5.64 -25.39
CA GLY A 314 -16.85 7.01 -25.76
C GLY A 314 -16.91 8.09 -24.67
N ARG A 315 -15.77 8.70 -24.34
CA ARG A 315 -15.73 10.16 -24.10
C ARG A 315 -14.90 10.82 -25.19
N ARG A 316 -15.55 11.72 -25.95
CA ARG A 316 -14.93 12.57 -26.99
C ARG A 316 -13.81 13.37 -26.32
N TYR A 317 -12.58 12.94 -26.54
CA TYR A 317 -11.36 13.51 -25.98
C TYR A 317 -11.03 14.83 -26.72
N ARG A 318 -10.59 15.85 -25.99
CA ARG A 318 -10.06 17.10 -26.58
C ARG A 318 -8.79 16.77 -27.39
N PRO A 319 -8.56 17.37 -28.58
CA PRO A 319 -7.37 17.12 -29.37
C PRO A 319 -6.11 17.55 -28.59
N GLY A 320 -5.17 16.62 -28.35
CA GLY A 320 -3.88 16.91 -27.73
C GLY A 320 -3.37 15.92 -26.68
N ASP A 321 -4.18 14.94 -26.25
CA ASP A 321 -3.76 13.94 -25.25
C ASP A 321 -3.72 12.54 -25.89
N PRO A 322 -2.53 11.94 -26.09
CA PRO A 322 -2.42 10.66 -26.78
C PRO A 322 -3.03 9.52 -25.94
N GLY A 323 -4.05 8.87 -26.49
CA GLY A 323 -4.36 7.44 -26.30
C GLY A 323 -4.62 6.98 -24.86
N ALA A 324 -5.89 6.85 -24.52
CA ALA A 324 -6.31 7.10 -23.18
C ALA A 324 -7.30 6.01 -22.69
N ARG A 325 -6.85 5.00 -21.90
CA ARG A 325 -7.71 4.03 -21.14
C ARG A 325 -7.15 3.70 -19.75
N CYS A 326 -7.91 2.97 -18.92
CA CYS A 326 -7.58 2.68 -17.53
C CYS A 326 -6.44 1.65 -17.36
N ARG A 327 -5.59 1.77 -16.33
CA ARG A 327 -4.57 0.79 -15.95
C ARG A 327 -4.98 0.08 -14.65
N ALA A 328 -5.01 -1.24 -14.63
CA ALA A 328 -5.37 -2.00 -13.42
C ALA A 328 -4.10 -2.37 -12.63
N GLY A 329 -4.02 -1.95 -11.38
CA GLY A 329 -3.03 -2.43 -10.41
C GLY A 329 -3.66 -3.52 -9.55
N LEU A 330 -3.12 -4.74 -9.62
CA LEU A 330 -3.49 -5.85 -8.75
C LEU A 330 -2.41 -6.04 -7.69
N ARG A 331 -2.78 -5.89 -6.42
CA ARG A 331 -1.97 -6.38 -5.30
C ARG A 331 -2.61 -7.67 -4.78
N LEU A 332 -1.95 -8.80 -5.01
CA LEU A 332 -2.19 -9.98 -4.19
C LEU A 332 -1.54 -9.71 -2.83
N ALA A 333 -2.34 -9.35 -1.83
CA ALA A 333 -1.85 -9.16 -0.48
C ALA A 333 -1.32 -10.50 0.06
N GLY A 334 0.01 -10.67 0.04
CA GLY A 334 0.70 -11.39 1.09
C GLY A 334 0.67 -10.53 2.37
N PRO A 335 0.66 -11.14 3.56
CA PRO A 335 0.53 -10.41 4.81
C PRO A 335 1.66 -9.38 4.95
N ALA A 336 1.29 -8.10 4.89
CA ALA A 336 2.13 -7.03 5.39
C ALA A 336 1.95 -7.01 6.91
N GLY A 337 2.82 -7.71 7.63
CA GLY A 337 2.78 -7.75 9.08
C GLY A 337 3.47 -8.98 9.65
N ALA A 338 4.79 -8.92 9.78
CA ALA A 338 5.58 -9.50 10.87
C ALA A 338 7.05 -9.32 10.50
N ALA A 339 7.63 -8.19 10.90
CA ALA A 339 9.05 -8.13 11.20
C ALA A 339 9.22 -8.49 12.68
N ASP A 340 8.68 -9.65 13.09
CA ASP A 340 8.94 -10.24 14.40
C ASP A 340 9.78 -11.51 14.18
N ALA A 341 10.79 -11.70 15.01
CA ALA A 341 11.81 -12.75 14.88
C ALA A 341 11.24 -14.18 14.79
N ALA A 342 9.98 -14.40 15.18
CA ALA A 342 9.28 -15.68 15.03
C ALA A 342 8.87 -16.02 13.57
N GLY A 343 8.76 -15.02 12.68
CA GLY A 343 8.39 -15.21 11.27
C GLY A 343 9.51 -15.70 10.35
N LEU A 344 10.77 -15.71 10.83
CA LEU A 344 11.92 -16.11 10.03
C LEU A 344 12.06 -17.64 9.91
N LEU A 345 11.64 -18.39 10.95
CA LEU A 345 11.78 -19.85 10.99
C LEU A 345 10.68 -20.59 10.19
N TRP A 346 9.55 -19.93 9.91
CA TRP A 346 8.45 -20.55 9.15
C TRP A 346 8.66 -20.51 7.62
N ARG A 347 9.39 -19.49 7.10
CA ARG A 347 9.58 -19.26 5.66
C ARG A 347 10.40 -20.33 4.93
N LEU A 348 11.11 -21.20 5.64
CA LEU A 348 11.97 -22.22 5.02
C LEU A 348 11.24 -23.48 4.54
N ARG A 349 9.96 -23.70 4.90
CA ARG A 349 9.30 -25.00 4.64
C ARG A 349 8.20 -25.03 3.57
N HIS A 350 7.71 -23.89 3.07
CA HIS A 350 6.51 -23.87 2.20
C HIS A 350 6.61 -22.99 0.93
N SER A 351 7.82 -22.62 0.48
CA SER A 351 8.00 -21.74 -0.69
C SER A 351 7.82 -22.43 -2.06
N LEU A 352 7.32 -23.66 -2.13
CA LEU A 352 7.35 -24.46 -3.38
C LEU A 352 6.01 -24.58 -4.13
N ASP A 353 4.85 -24.27 -3.55
CA ASP A 353 3.57 -24.64 -4.20
C ASP A 353 2.65 -23.50 -4.67
N LEU A 354 2.99 -22.22 -4.47
CA LEU A 354 2.10 -21.10 -4.86
C LEU A 354 2.59 -20.24 -6.03
N ASP A 355 3.74 -20.55 -6.64
CA ASP A 355 4.46 -19.57 -7.47
C ASP A 355 4.41 -19.81 -9.00
N ALA A 356 3.62 -20.78 -9.48
CA ALA A 356 3.53 -21.07 -10.92
C ALA A 356 2.48 -20.21 -11.66
N GLY A 357 1.32 -19.92 -11.04
CA GLY A 357 0.20 -19.29 -11.73
C GLY A 357 0.32 -17.78 -11.94
N ALA A 358 1.01 -17.07 -11.05
CA ALA A 358 1.20 -15.62 -11.14
C ALA A 358 2.26 -15.23 -12.19
N ARG A 359 3.27 -16.09 -12.39
CA ARG A 359 4.35 -15.87 -13.37
C ARG A 359 3.86 -15.94 -14.83
N GLU A 360 2.75 -16.62 -15.08
CA GLU A 360 2.22 -16.81 -16.45
C GLU A 360 1.41 -15.60 -16.95
N LEU A 361 0.77 -14.85 -16.05
CA LEU A 361 0.07 -13.59 -16.36
C LEU A 361 1.04 -12.44 -16.70
N CYS A 362 2.24 -12.43 -16.12
CA CYS A 362 3.24 -11.37 -16.31
C CYS A 362 4.21 -11.59 -17.48
N ARG A 363 4.15 -12.72 -18.19
CA ARG A 363 5.06 -13.00 -19.33
C ARG A 363 4.74 -12.21 -20.60
N ALA A 364 3.56 -11.59 -20.70
CA ALA A 364 3.21 -10.74 -21.84
C ALA A 364 3.81 -9.33 -21.69
N ARG A 365 5.03 -9.14 -22.24
CA ARG A 365 5.76 -7.87 -22.42
C ARG A 365 6.13 -7.10 -21.14
N LEU A 366 7.08 -7.65 -20.39
CA LEU A 366 7.97 -6.85 -19.54
C LEU A 366 9.06 -6.21 -20.43
N CYS A 367 9.09 -4.88 -20.51
CA CYS A 367 10.28 -4.15 -20.95
C CYS A 367 11.36 -4.36 -19.88
N ARG A 368 12.27 -5.31 -20.12
CA ARG A 368 13.46 -5.54 -19.30
C ARG A 368 14.45 -4.40 -19.53
N ILE A 369 14.61 -3.50 -18.57
CA ILE A 369 15.85 -2.72 -18.44
C ILE A 369 16.79 -3.60 -17.60
N GLN A 370 17.66 -4.34 -18.29
CA GLN A 370 18.73 -5.11 -17.66
C GLN A 370 19.99 -4.23 -17.59
N HIS A 371 20.50 -4.00 -16.38
CA HIS A 371 21.92 -3.75 -16.18
C HIS A 371 22.56 -5.02 -15.59
N PRO A 372 23.77 -5.41 -16.03
CA PRO A 372 24.40 -6.66 -15.63
C PRO A 372 24.96 -6.58 -14.19
N LEU A 373 24.67 -7.61 -13.38
CA LEU A 373 25.37 -7.90 -12.13
C LEU A 373 26.68 -8.67 -12.45
N PRO A 374 27.83 -8.35 -11.84
CA PRO A 374 28.99 -9.22 -11.84
C PRO A 374 28.82 -10.41 -10.89
N ALA A 375 29.54 -11.49 -11.18
CA ALA A 375 29.40 -12.81 -10.60
C ALA A 375 29.86 -12.96 -9.14
N ALA A 376 29.12 -13.83 -8.44
CA ALA A 376 29.47 -14.74 -7.33
C ALA A 376 30.60 -14.38 -6.34
N LEU A 377 30.25 -14.34 -5.04
CA LEU A 377 31.14 -14.69 -3.94
C LEU A 377 30.44 -15.68 -2.98
N SER A 378 31.22 -16.69 -2.57
CA SER A 378 30.88 -17.92 -1.84
C SER A 378 30.48 -17.67 -0.36
N PRO A 379 29.73 -18.59 0.30
CA PRO A 379 29.18 -18.36 1.63
C PRO A 379 30.18 -18.77 2.73
N ALA A 380 30.93 -17.79 3.26
CA ALA A 380 31.61 -17.90 4.55
C ALA A 380 31.79 -16.49 5.14
N GLY A 381 30.94 -16.10 6.08
CA GLY A 381 30.98 -14.77 6.71
C GLY A 381 29.76 -14.37 7.54
N ALA A 382 28.86 -15.31 7.84
CA ALA A 382 27.67 -15.07 8.66
C ALA A 382 27.90 -15.52 10.12
N ALA A 383 28.90 -14.96 10.80
CA ALA A 383 29.10 -15.10 12.24
C ALA A 383 30.08 -14.02 12.76
N GLY A 384 29.62 -12.78 12.88
CA GLY A 384 30.49 -11.70 13.39
C GLY A 384 29.83 -10.35 13.68
N GLY A 385 28.60 -10.10 13.23
CA GLY A 385 27.96 -8.78 13.35
C GLY A 385 27.12 -8.52 14.61
N LEU A 386 26.81 -9.55 15.40
CA LEU A 386 25.85 -9.42 16.52
C LEU A 386 26.48 -9.11 17.90
N ALA A 387 27.81 -9.10 18.01
CA ALA A 387 28.53 -8.80 19.26
C ALA A 387 28.88 -7.30 19.44
N GLN A 388 28.74 -6.47 18.40
CA GLN A 388 29.15 -5.05 18.44
C GLN A 388 28.01 -4.06 18.78
N LEU A 389 26.76 -4.52 18.90
CA LEU A 389 25.60 -3.66 19.19
C LEU A 389 25.16 -3.67 20.67
N LEU A 390 25.77 -4.52 21.51
CA LEU A 390 25.45 -4.59 22.95
C LEU A 390 26.49 -3.91 23.87
N ALA A 391 27.60 -3.38 23.34
CA ALA A 391 28.66 -2.76 24.15
C ALA A 391 28.54 -1.23 24.32
N VAL A 392 27.54 -0.57 23.72
CA VAL A 392 27.41 0.91 23.74
C VAL A 392 26.49 1.41 24.86
N ARG A 393 25.97 0.52 25.72
CA ARG A 393 25.01 0.90 26.78
C ARG A 393 25.48 0.70 28.23
N ALA A 394 26.78 0.51 28.47
CA ALA A 394 27.35 0.49 29.82
C ALA A 394 28.60 1.38 29.89
N GLY A 395 28.56 2.43 30.73
CA GLY A 395 29.77 3.06 31.27
C GLY A 395 30.00 4.54 30.92
N LEU A 396 29.22 5.44 31.52
CA LEU A 396 29.67 6.82 31.75
C LEU A 396 30.63 6.85 32.96
N ARG A 397 31.77 7.51 32.75
CA ARG A 397 32.68 8.17 33.73
C ARG A 397 33.54 7.29 34.67
N ALA A 398 34.85 7.33 34.47
CA ALA A 398 35.83 7.64 35.52
C ALA A 398 37.19 8.06 34.91
N ARG A 399 37.91 8.91 35.63
CA ARG A 399 39.05 9.74 35.22
C ARG A 399 40.39 8.98 35.20
N ARG A 400 41.38 9.58 34.52
CA ARG A 400 42.79 9.16 34.42
C ARG A 400 43.57 9.31 35.76
N GLN A 401 44.31 8.23 36.12
CA GLN A 401 45.70 8.10 36.65
C GLN A 401 46.19 8.91 37.89
N PRO A 402 47.33 8.56 38.55
CA PRO A 402 48.29 7.44 38.35
C PRO A 402 48.86 6.74 39.64
N ASP A 403 49.65 5.67 39.38
CA ASP A 403 50.85 5.11 40.07
C ASP A 403 50.95 4.91 41.60
N ALA A 404 51.35 3.70 42.01
CA ALA A 404 52.61 3.41 42.75
C ALA A 404 52.62 2.04 43.46
N GLY A 405 53.73 1.30 43.33
CA GLY A 405 54.52 0.82 44.49
C GLY A 405 54.14 -0.47 45.22
N SER A 406 54.95 -1.51 44.96
CA SER A 406 55.69 -2.34 45.94
C SER A 406 55.09 -2.92 47.23
N ALA A 407 55.44 -4.20 47.42
CA ALA A 407 55.96 -4.86 48.63
C ALA A 407 55.00 -5.61 49.61
N CYS A 408 55.33 -6.90 49.74
CA CYS A 408 55.49 -7.68 50.98
C CYS A 408 54.43 -7.59 52.11
N HIS A 409 53.76 -8.71 52.40
CA HIS A 409 54.02 -9.49 53.64
C HIS A 409 53.16 -10.77 53.71
N ARG A 410 53.81 -11.89 54.07
CA ARG A 410 53.20 -13.05 54.74
C ARG A 410 53.21 -12.79 56.25
N PRO A 411 52.32 -13.42 57.01
CA PRO A 411 52.64 -14.67 57.75
C PRO A 411 51.51 -15.70 57.55
N GLY A 412 51.62 -17.01 57.77
CA GLY A 412 52.56 -17.78 58.57
C GLY A 412 51.74 -18.77 59.42
N ILE A 413 51.96 -20.07 59.16
CA ILE A 413 51.79 -21.24 60.06
C ILE A 413 50.41 -21.93 60.13
N GLY A 414 50.42 -23.24 59.82
CA GLY A 414 49.30 -24.20 59.79
C GLY A 414 48.94 -24.84 61.15
N PRO A 415 48.56 -26.15 61.27
CA PRO A 415 49.00 -27.29 60.44
C PRO A 415 47.95 -28.42 60.18
N ARG A 416 48.40 -29.48 59.48
CA ARG A 416 47.89 -30.87 59.43
C ARG A 416 46.56 -31.15 58.67
N ARG A 417 46.68 -31.80 57.51
CA ARG A 417 46.49 -33.27 57.34
C ARG A 417 47.19 -33.71 56.04
N ARG A 418 47.86 -34.85 56.19
CA ARG A 418 48.78 -35.64 55.33
C ARG A 418 48.86 -35.34 53.83
#